data_AF-A0A2V8S6Z2-F1
#
_entry.id   AF-A0A2V8S6Z2-F1
#
_cell.length_a   1.000
_cell.length_b   1.000
_cell.length_c   1.000
_cell.angle_alpha   90.00
_cell.angle_beta   90.00
_cell.angle_gamma   90.00
#
_symmetry.space_group_name_H-M   'P 1'
#
loop_
_entity.id
_entity.type
_entity.pdbx_description
1 polymer ?
#
loop_
_entity_poly.entity_id
_entity_poly.type
_entity_poly.pdbx_seq_one_letter_code
_entity_poly.pdbx_strand_id
1 'polypeptide(L)'
;MKPGDDLITQGIADLKDGRETIHSLLVSIGAFRLRRAGIAIPENAFSNPEHRLYDLLSLEDSDAAHSRYNALIRRLVSFERAAECGL
;
A
#
# COMPACT_ATOMS: atom_id res chain seq x y z
N MET A 1 -0.26 -12.07 13.90
CA MET A 1 -0.86 -11.37 12.74
C MET A 1 -1.07 -9.92 13.16
N LYS A 2 -0.23 -9.00 12.68
CA LYS A 2 -0.35 -7.58 13.05
C LYS A 2 -1.43 -6.91 12.17
N PRO A 3 -2.16 -5.91 12.67
CA PRO A 3 -3.12 -5.18 11.86
C PRO A 3 -2.44 -4.57 10.62
N GLY A 4 -2.73 -5.10 9.42
CA GLY A 4 -2.15 -4.61 8.16
C GLY A 4 -1.17 -5.56 7.47
N ASP A 5 -0.71 -6.63 8.13
CA ASP A 5 0.17 -7.64 7.52
C ASP A 5 -0.40 -8.20 6.20
N ASP A 6 -1.71 -8.46 6.16
CA ASP A 6 -2.37 -9.04 4.98
C ASP A 6 -2.32 -8.09 3.78
N LEU A 7 -2.50 -6.78 4.02
CA LEU A 7 -2.48 -5.78 2.96
C LEU A 7 -1.10 -5.69 2.33
N ILE A 8 -0.05 -5.72 3.17
CA ILE A 8 1.34 -5.64 2.72
C ILE A 8 1.74 -6.94 2.01
N THR A 9 1.40 -8.08 2.58
CA THR A 9 1.71 -9.39 1.99
C THR A 9 1.03 -9.57 0.64
N GLN A 10 -0.26 -9.29 0.55
CA GLN A 10 -1.01 -9.35 -0.71
C GLN A 10 -0.48 -8.32 -1.71
N GLY A 11 -0.20 -7.10 -1.26
CA GLY A 11 0.32 -6.04 -2.12
C GLY A 11 1.69 -6.37 -2.72
N ILE A 12 2.57 -7.01 -1.95
CA ILE A 12 3.87 -7.50 -2.45
C ILE A 12 3.65 -8.62 -3.49
N ALA A 13 2.74 -9.55 -3.24
CA ALA A 13 2.43 -10.62 -4.19
C ALA A 13 1.87 -10.06 -5.51
N ASP A 14 0.87 -9.18 -5.43
CA ASP A 14 0.29 -8.50 -6.58
C ASP A 14 1.33 -7.66 -7.33
N LEU A 15 2.21 -6.95 -6.62
CA LEU A 15 3.28 -6.14 -7.23
C LEU A 15 4.33 -7.01 -7.95
N LYS A 16 4.70 -8.18 -7.39
CA LYS A 16 5.59 -9.14 -8.05
C LYS A 16 5.01 -9.64 -9.37
N ASP A 17 3.70 -9.84 -9.41
CA ASP A 17 2.99 -10.26 -10.63
C ASP A 17 2.73 -9.10 -11.61
N GLY A 18 3.10 -7.86 -11.26
CA GLY A 18 2.80 -6.67 -12.04
C GLY A 18 1.30 -6.31 -12.06
N ARG A 19 0.51 -6.85 -11.13
CA ARG A 19 -0.93 -6.60 -11.02
C ARG A 19 -1.19 -5.29 -10.32
N GLU A 20 -1.91 -4.39 -10.99
CA GLU A 20 -2.37 -3.13 -10.41
C GLU A 20 -3.64 -3.37 -9.59
N THR A 21 -3.48 -3.41 -8.28
CA THR A 21 -4.56 -3.62 -7.31
C THR A 21 -4.47 -2.56 -6.22
N ILE A 22 -5.53 -2.39 -5.44
CA ILE A 22 -5.51 -1.52 -4.25
C ILE A 22 -4.30 -1.84 -3.35
N HIS A 23 -3.99 -3.12 -3.14
CA HIS A 23 -2.90 -3.56 -2.28
C HIS A 23 -1.52 -3.26 -2.88
N SER A 24 -1.30 -3.53 -4.17
CA SER A 24 -0.01 -3.29 -4.82
C SER A 24 0.29 -1.81 -5.02
N LEU A 25 -0.75 -1.00 -5.25
CA LEU A 25 -0.64 0.46 -5.24
C LEU A 25 -0.33 0.98 -3.84
N LEU A 26 -0.98 0.47 -2.79
CA LEU A 26 -0.68 0.86 -1.41
C LEU A 26 0.75 0.52 -1.01
N VAL A 27 1.25 -0.67 -1.37
CA VAL A 27 2.65 -1.05 -1.16
C VAL A 27 3.60 -0.17 -1.97
N SER A 28 3.23 0.23 -3.18
CA SER A 28 4.03 1.15 -4.00
C SER A 28 4.14 2.54 -3.38
N ILE A 29 3.08 3.05 -2.74
CA ILE A 29 3.09 4.32 -1.97
C ILE A 29 4.11 4.24 -0.83
N GLY A 30 4.09 3.16 -0.04
CA GLY A 30 4.99 2.96 1.10
C GLY A 30 6.38 2.44 0.76
N ALA A 31 6.69 2.19 -0.52
CA ALA A 31 7.83 1.38 -0.93
C ALA A 31 9.15 1.84 -0.32
N PHE A 32 9.41 3.15 -0.29
CA PHE A 32 10.63 3.70 0.29
C PHE A 32 10.77 3.41 1.79
N ARG A 33 9.72 3.65 2.58
CA ARG A 33 9.73 3.44 4.04
C ARG A 33 9.73 1.95 4.39
N LEU A 34 8.94 1.15 3.69
CA LEU A 34 8.91 -0.30 3.85
C LEU A 34 10.28 -0.94 3.59
N ARG A 35 10.99 -0.51 2.53
CA ARG A 35 12.37 -0.95 2.26
C ARG A 35 13.33 -0.53 3.37
N ARG A 36 13.22 0.70 3.87
CA ARG A 36 14.03 1.18 4.99
C ARG A 36 13.76 0.38 6.28
N ALA A 37 12.54 -0.12 6.46
CA ALA A 37 12.17 -1.02 7.54
C ALA A 37 12.58 -2.49 7.31
N GLY A 38 13.39 -2.78 6.28
CA GLY A 38 13.91 -4.13 5.99
C GLY A 38 12.94 -5.04 5.24
N ILE A 39 11.81 -4.52 4.75
CA ILE A 39 10.83 -5.31 4.00
C ILE A 39 11.22 -5.32 2.52
N ALA A 40 11.31 -6.52 1.94
CA ALA A 40 11.68 -6.71 0.55
C ALA A 40 10.54 -6.31 -0.41
N ILE A 41 10.52 -5.02 -0.80
CA ILE A 41 9.58 -4.50 -1.80
C ILE A 41 10.19 -4.57 -3.20
N PRO A 42 9.53 -5.21 -4.18
CA PRO A 42 9.95 -5.24 -5.58
C PRO A 42 10.30 -3.86 -6.15
N GLU A 43 11.29 -3.77 -7.04
CA GLU A 43 11.73 -2.50 -7.65
C GLU A 43 10.73 -1.93 -8.66
N ASN A 44 9.80 -2.75 -9.16
CA ASN A 44 8.76 -2.37 -10.12
C ASN A 44 7.56 -1.64 -9.47
N ALA A 45 7.80 -0.82 -8.44
CA ALA A 45 6.76 0.02 -7.85
C ALA A 45 6.12 0.92 -8.92
N PHE A 46 4.79 1.06 -8.86
CA PHE A 46 4.05 1.83 -9.86
C PHE A 46 4.39 3.32 -9.79
N SER A 47 4.44 3.98 -10.96
CA SER A 47 4.49 5.45 -11.04
C SER A 47 3.16 6.07 -10.60
N ASN A 48 3.21 7.19 -9.87
CA ASN A 48 2.06 7.91 -9.34
C ASN A 48 1.04 7.01 -8.61
N PRO A 49 1.47 6.15 -7.66
CA PRO A 49 0.61 5.13 -7.09
C PRO A 49 -0.54 5.72 -6.25
N GLU A 50 -0.37 6.93 -5.70
CA GLU A 50 -1.42 7.66 -4.96
C GLU A 50 -2.60 8.04 -5.87
N HIS A 51 -2.33 8.63 -7.04
CA HIS A 51 -3.37 9.00 -8.01
C HIS A 51 -4.08 7.76 -8.54
N ARG A 52 -3.33 6.73 -8.93
CA ARG A 52 -3.90 5.47 -9.43
C ARG A 52 -4.78 4.77 -8.40
N LEU A 53 -4.36 4.80 -7.13
CA LEU A 53 -5.17 4.26 -6.03
C LEU A 53 -6.47 5.04 -5.89
N TYR A 54 -6.42 6.37 -5.95
CA TYR A 54 -7.60 7.21 -5.87
C TYR A 54 -8.56 6.95 -7.05
N ASP A 55 -8.03 6.83 -8.26
CA ASP A 55 -8.83 6.54 -9.47
C ASP A 55 -9.52 5.18 -9.36
N LEU A 56 -8.80 4.13 -8.93
CA LEU A 56 -9.36 2.79 -8.76
C LEU A 56 -10.48 2.79 -7.69
N LEU A 57 -10.27 3.46 -6.57
CA LEU A 57 -11.32 3.60 -5.54
C LEU A 57 -12.53 4.39 -6.03
N SER A 58 -12.31 5.42 -6.85
CA SER A 58 -13.38 6.25 -7.42
C SER A 58 -14.21 5.52 -8.47
N LEU A 59 -13.59 4.58 -9.21
CA LEU A 59 -14.29 3.69 -10.13
C LEU A 59 -15.22 2.71 -9.41
N GLU A 60 -14.85 2.26 -8.20
CA GLU A 60 -15.68 1.36 -7.39
C GLU A 60 -16.82 2.11 -6.70
N ASP A 61 -16.51 3.23 -6.05
CA ASP A 61 -17.47 4.08 -5.34
C ASP A 61 -16.86 5.48 -5.13
N SER A 62 -17.26 6.43 -5.98
CA SER A 62 -16.76 7.81 -5.94
C SER A 62 -17.12 8.54 -4.63
N ASP A 63 -18.27 8.24 -4.01
CA ASP A 63 -18.70 8.93 -2.79
C ASP A 63 -17.87 8.47 -1.59
N ALA A 64 -17.49 7.19 -1.57
CA ALA A 64 -16.65 6.62 -0.53
C ALA A 64 -15.14 6.75 -0.80
N ALA A 65 -14.71 7.04 -2.04
CA ALA A 65 -13.31 6.97 -2.47
C ALA A 65 -12.34 7.72 -1.54
N HIS A 66 -12.65 8.97 -1.21
CA HIS A 66 -11.81 9.78 -0.33
C HIS A 66 -11.67 9.17 1.08
N SER A 67 -12.77 8.69 1.65
CA SER A 67 -12.77 8.07 2.98
C SER A 67 -11.97 6.75 3.01
N ARG A 68 -12.13 5.93 1.95
CA ARG A 68 -11.42 4.66 1.78
C ARG A 68 -9.93 4.89 1.57
N TYR A 69 -9.56 5.85 0.73
CA TYR A 69 -8.17 6.26 0.51
C TYR A 69 -7.51 6.64 1.84
N ASN A 70 -8.12 7.56 2.59
CA ASN A 70 -7.59 8.01 3.87
C ASN A 70 -7.47 6.87 4.90
N ALA A 71 -8.40 5.92 4.90
CA ALA A 71 -8.34 4.76 5.78
C ALA A 71 -7.15 3.85 5.44
N LEU A 72 -6.90 3.60 4.14
CA LEU A 72 -5.77 2.80 3.68
C LEU A 72 -4.43 3.48 4.00
N ILE A 73 -4.31 4.78 3.74
CA ILE A 73 -3.09 5.54 4.07
C ILE A 73 -2.79 5.51 5.56
N ARG A 74 -3.79 5.74 6.42
CA ARG A 74 -3.58 5.65 7.89
C ARG A 74 -3.13 4.26 8.32
N ARG A 75 -3.68 3.20 7.72
CA ARG A 75 -3.29 1.83 8.03
C ARG A 75 -1.86 1.53 7.58
N LEU A 76 -1.46 2.00 6.39
CA LEU A 76 -0.07 1.90 5.91
C LEU A 76 0.89 2.63 6.86
N VAL A 77 0.63 3.89 7.19
CA VAL A 77 1.50 4.67 8.09
C VAL A 77 1.60 4.02 9.48
N SER A 78 0.51 3.47 10.00
CA SER A 78 0.52 2.73 11.27
C SER A 78 1.42 1.49 11.18
N PHE A 79 1.36 0.76 10.06
CA PHE A 79 2.20 -0.40 9.82
C PHE A 79 3.68 -0.02 9.71
N GLU A 80 4.01 0.99 8.90
CA GLU A 80 5.37 1.49 8.73
C GLU A 80 6.01 1.88 10.07
N ARG A 81 5.28 2.62 10.91
CA ARG A 81 5.74 2.98 12.26
C ARG A 81 6.00 1.76 13.14
N ALA A 82 5.10 0.77 13.11
CA ALA A 82 5.27 -0.45 13.89
C ALA A 82 6.46 -1.29 13.39
N ALA A 83 6.75 -1.26 12.09
CA ALA A 83 7.91 -1.91 11.50
C ALA A 83 9.21 -1.18 11.86
N GLU A 84 9.22 0.17 11.84
CA GLU A 84 10.37 1.00 12.21
C GLU A 84 10.72 0.91 13.71
N CYS A 85 9.72 0.82 14.60
CA CYS A 85 9.96 0.71 16.05
C CYS A 85 10.34 -0.70 16.53
N GLY A 86 10.15 -1.72 15.69
CA GLY A 86 10.49 -3.12 16.00
C GLY A 86 11.89 -3.55 15.59
N LEU A 87 12.67 -2.63 15.01
CA LEU A 87 14.09 -2.77 14.64
C LEU A 87 14.99 -2.20 15.74
#